data_AF-A0A2W0AYQ2-F1
#
_entry.id   AF-A0A2W0AYQ2-F1
#
_cell.length_a   1.000
_cell.length_b   1.000
_cell.length_c   1.000
_cell.angle_alpha   90.00
_cell.angle_beta   90.00
_cell.angle_gamma   90.00
#
_symmetry.space_group_name_H-M   'P 1'
#
loop_
_entity.id
_entity.type
_entity.pdbx_description
1 polymer ?
#
loop_
_entity_poly.entity_id
_entity_poly.type
_entity_poly.pdbx_seq_one_letter_code
_entity_poly.pdbx_strand_id
1 'polypeptide(L)'
;MNFYALVNFFNNVGGKNPFHNNQFGGALGGPIIKNRTFFYVDYEGQRETGAQAGLSCVPDPKQITADNAANGNPNPVIASLLKRNPWPAPNLSVASDDSGCPSGGNLSTATRFKNRVDSVIAKIDHNFNSNNLLTGRYYFGDSDQSFPFAQLAG
;
A
#
# COMPACT_ATOMS: atom_id res chain seq x y z
N MET A 1 7.62 -19.84 -0.18
CA MET A 1 7.84 -19.63 1.27
C MET A 1 6.77 -18.64 1.74
N ASN A 2 5.74 -19.11 2.45
CA ASN A 2 4.59 -18.29 2.81
C ASN A 2 4.95 -17.40 4.00
N PHE A 3 5.07 -16.09 3.78
CA PHE A 3 5.22 -15.13 4.87
C PHE A 3 3.86 -14.92 5.53
N TYR A 4 3.73 -15.36 6.77
CA TYR A 4 2.61 -14.97 7.62
C TYR A 4 2.84 -13.53 8.10
N ALA A 5 2.04 -12.56 7.63
CA ALA A 5 2.02 -11.24 8.26
C ALA A 5 1.60 -11.34 9.74
N LEU A 6 2.25 -10.56 10.60
CA LEU A 6 1.88 -10.40 12.02
C LEU A 6 0.56 -9.65 12.14
N VAL A 7 -0.19 -9.93 13.20
CA VAL A 7 -1.45 -9.22 13.51
C VAL A 7 -1.11 -7.80 13.92
N ASN A 8 -1.64 -6.80 13.21
CA ASN A 8 -1.43 -5.39 13.55
C ASN A 8 -2.21 -5.04 14.83
N PHE A 9 -1.58 -4.30 15.76
CA PHE A 9 -2.17 -3.88 17.05
C PHE A 9 -3.50 -3.13 16.91
N PHE A 10 -3.72 -2.46 15.77
CA PHE A 10 -4.93 -1.67 15.49
C PHE A 10 -6.13 -2.47 14.97
N ASN A 11 -6.01 -3.78 14.80
CA ASN A 11 -7.05 -4.62 14.21
C ASN A 11 -8.06 -5.08 15.28
N ASN A 12 -9.11 -4.29 15.54
CA ASN A 12 -10.10 -4.56 16.59
C ASN A 12 -11.42 -5.20 16.09
N VAL A 13 -11.62 -5.32 14.79
CA VAL A 13 -12.79 -6.01 14.18
C VAL A 13 -12.34 -7.07 13.18
N GLY A 14 -12.39 -8.33 13.61
CA GLY A 14 -12.54 -9.50 12.74
C GLY A 14 -11.46 -9.72 11.67
N GLY A 15 -10.31 -10.25 12.09
CA GLY A 15 -9.42 -11.01 11.22
C GLY A 15 -8.16 -10.28 10.74
N LYS A 16 -7.10 -11.07 10.53
CA LYS A 16 -5.80 -10.61 10.02
C LYS A 16 -5.97 -9.97 8.65
N ASN A 17 -5.48 -8.74 8.48
CA ASN A 17 -5.47 -8.10 7.17
C ASN A 17 -4.66 -8.97 6.19
N PRO A 18 -5.19 -9.23 4.98
CA PRO A 18 -4.48 -10.01 3.99
C PRO A 18 -3.21 -9.24 3.58
N PHE A 19 -2.09 -9.94 3.56
CA PHE A 19 -0.84 -9.47 2.98
C PHE A 19 -0.34 -10.57 2.06
N HIS A 20 -0.13 -10.23 0.80
CA HIS A 20 0.39 -11.14 -0.21
C HIS A 20 1.59 -10.50 -0.87
N ASN A 21 2.73 -11.19 -0.85
CA ASN A 21 3.94 -10.78 -1.53
C ASN A 21 4.42 -11.94 -2.41
N ASN A 22 4.30 -11.76 -3.72
CA ASN A 22 4.74 -12.73 -4.71
C ASN A 22 5.98 -12.18 -5.40
N GLN A 23 7.09 -12.86 -5.22
CA GLN A 23 8.35 -12.59 -5.92
C GLN A 23 8.62 -13.74 -6.88
N PHE A 24 8.91 -13.40 -8.11
CA PHE A 24 9.23 -14.34 -9.17
C PHE A 24 10.26 -13.72 -10.10
N GLY A 25 10.96 -14.57 -10.83
CA GLY A 25 11.98 -14.11 -11.75
C GLY A 25 12.64 -15.28 -12.44
N GLY A 26 13.53 -14.95 -13.36
CA GLY A 26 14.27 -15.93 -14.12
C GLY A 26 15.44 -15.29 -14.84
N ALA A 27 16.51 -16.06 -14.92
CA ALA A 27 17.70 -15.70 -15.66
C ALA A 27 17.89 -16.67 -16.83
N LEU A 28 18.35 -16.14 -17.95
CA LEU A 28 18.77 -16.91 -19.11
C LEU A 28 20.07 -16.33 -19.66
N GLY A 29 21.02 -17.21 -19.96
CA GLY A 29 22.25 -16.81 -20.61
C GLY A 29 22.83 -17.92 -21.44
N GLY A 30 23.72 -17.53 -22.36
CA GLY A 30 24.38 -18.48 -23.23
C GLY A 30 25.19 -17.82 -24.34
N PRO A 31 25.87 -18.63 -25.16
CA PRO A 31 26.57 -18.14 -26.33
C PRO A 31 25.57 -17.74 -27.42
N ILE A 32 25.64 -16.50 -27.92
CA ILE A 32 25.08 -16.13 -29.23
C ILE A 32 25.97 -16.71 -30.33
N ILE A 33 27.29 -16.49 -30.20
CA ILE A 33 28.32 -17.06 -31.06
C ILE A 33 29.32 -17.76 -30.15
N LYS A 34 29.42 -19.09 -30.27
CA LYS A 34 30.33 -19.90 -29.42
C LYS A 34 31.74 -19.30 -29.41
N ASN A 35 32.31 -19.18 -28.21
CA ASN A 35 33.64 -18.62 -27.95
C ASN A 35 33.85 -17.15 -28.34
N ARG A 36 32.81 -16.42 -28.74
CA ARG A 36 32.92 -15.00 -29.13
C ARG A 36 31.93 -14.12 -28.40
N THR A 37 30.63 -14.37 -28.59
CA THR A 37 29.57 -13.49 -28.08
C THR A 37 28.67 -14.25 -27.13
N PHE A 38 28.48 -13.72 -25.93
CA PHE A 38 27.64 -14.28 -24.88
C PHE A 38 26.61 -13.26 -24.46
N PHE A 39 25.43 -13.73 -24.09
CA PHE A 39 24.38 -12.91 -23.53
C PHE A 39 23.96 -13.44 -22.17
N TYR A 40 23.42 -12.53 -21.38
CA TYR A 40 22.76 -12.81 -20.12
C TYR A 40 21.60 -11.84 -19.97
N VAL A 41 20.42 -12.37 -19.64
CA VAL A 41 19.23 -11.59 -19.33
C VAL A 41 18.66 -12.11 -18.03
N ASP A 42 18.27 -11.19 -17.17
CA ASP A 42 17.61 -11.47 -15.91
C ASP A 42 16.37 -10.59 -15.78
N TYR A 43 15.29 -11.18 -15.28
CA TYR A 43 14.05 -10.50 -15.01
C TYR A 43 13.57 -10.85 -13.61
N GLU A 44 13.24 -9.83 -12.83
CA GLU A 44 12.62 -9.97 -11.51
C GLU A 44 11.30 -9.21 -11.49
N GLY A 45 10.29 -9.82 -10.87
CA GLY A 45 8.98 -9.25 -10.67
C GLY A 45 8.55 -9.41 -9.22
N GLN A 46 8.09 -8.32 -8.62
CA GLN A 46 7.49 -8.30 -7.30
C GLN A 46 6.05 -7.80 -7.38
N ARG A 47 5.13 -8.51 -6.72
CA ARG A 47 3.73 -8.13 -6.56
C ARG A 47 3.37 -8.20 -5.09
N GLU A 48 3.20 -7.04 -4.49
CA GLU A 48 2.83 -6.90 -3.10
C GLU A 48 1.46 -6.22 -3.00
N THR A 49 0.56 -6.82 -2.22
CA THR A 49 -0.76 -6.27 -1.93
C THR A 49 -1.09 -6.51 -0.47
N GLY A 50 -1.79 -5.57 0.15
CA GLY A 50 -2.30 -5.78 1.48
C GLY A 50 -3.30 -4.75 1.92
N ALA A 51 -3.62 -4.77 3.21
CA ALA A 51 -4.42 -3.73 3.83
C ALA A 51 -3.80 -3.29 5.16
N GLN A 52 -3.73 -1.97 5.36
CA GLN A 52 -3.30 -1.38 6.62
C GLN A 52 -4.53 -1.02 7.45
N ALA A 53 -4.64 -1.60 8.64
CA ALA A 53 -5.67 -1.23 9.61
C ALA A 53 -5.28 0.08 10.28
N GLY A 54 -6.24 0.98 10.41
CA GLY A 54 -6.13 2.22 11.17
C GLY A 54 -7.35 2.41 12.07
N LEU A 55 -7.11 3.00 13.23
CA LEU A 55 -8.15 3.54 14.08
C LEU A 55 -8.27 5.04 13.80
N SER A 56 -9.50 5.53 13.74
CA SER A 56 -9.81 6.95 13.59
C SER A 56 -10.96 7.32 14.52
N CYS A 57 -11.08 8.61 14.82
CA CYS A 57 -12.19 9.14 15.60
C CYS A 57 -13.24 9.77 14.68
N VAL A 58 -14.50 9.35 14.83
CA VAL A 58 -15.65 10.00 14.20
C VAL A 58 -16.79 10.24 15.24
N PRO A 59 -17.44 11.40 15.27
CA PRO A 59 -18.64 11.70 16.03
C PRO A 59 -19.70 10.62 15.93
N ASP A 60 -20.22 10.24 17.09
CA ASP A 60 -21.41 9.42 17.20
C ASP A 60 -22.63 10.24 16.69
N PRO A 61 -23.54 9.64 15.91
CA PRO A 61 -24.81 10.28 15.57
C PRO A 61 -25.58 10.88 16.76
N LYS A 62 -25.48 10.28 17.95
CA LYS A 62 -26.07 10.83 19.19
C LYS A 62 -25.42 12.14 19.60
N GLN A 63 -24.10 12.24 19.47
CA GLN A 63 -23.35 13.44 19.79
C GLN A 63 -23.64 14.55 18.78
N ILE A 64 -23.69 14.24 17.48
CA ILE A 64 -24.10 15.20 16.44
C ILE A 64 -25.49 15.76 16.74
N THR A 65 -26.42 14.91 17.18
CA THR A 65 -27.78 15.34 17.54
C THR A 65 -27.79 16.24 18.77
N ALA A 66 -27.00 15.91 19.79
CA ALA A 66 -26.86 16.72 21.00
C ALA A 66 -26.22 18.09 20.71
N ASP A 67 -25.18 18.12 19.87
CA ASP A 67 -24.50 19.36 19.46
C ASP A 67 -25.44 20.28 18.67
N ASN A 68 -26.19 19.75 17.70
CA ASN A 68 -27.19 20.53 16.96
C ASN A 68 -28.30 21.10 17.86
N ALA A 69 -28.67 20.40 18.93
CA ALA A 69 -29.65 20.87 19.89
C ALA A 69 -29.10 21.99 20.79
N ALA A 70 -27.80 21.94 21.13
CA ALA A 70 -27.14 22.91 21.99
C ALA A 70 -26.69 24.18 21.22
N ASN A 71 -26.12 24.00 20.03
CA ASN A 71 -25.43 25.04 19.26
C ASN A 71 -26.18 25.47 17.98
N GLY A 72 -27.28 24.80 17.64
CA GLY A 72 -28.04 25.03 16.41
C GLY A 72 -27.48 24.26 15.21
N ASN A 73 -28.23 24.24 14.12
CA ASN A 73 -27.84 23.49 12.92
C ASN A 73 -26.60 24.10 12.23
N PRO A 74 -25.76 23.29 11.57
CA PRO A 74 -24.62 23.78 10.81
C PRO A 74 -25.08 24.72 9.68
N ASN A 75 -24.23 25.70 9.35
CA ASN A 75 -24.43 26.56 8.18
C ASN A 75 -24.71 25.71 6.91
N PRO A 76 -25.65 26.12 6.03
CA PRO A 76 -25.96 25.43 4.78
C PRO A 76 -24.77 25.02 3.90
N VAL A 77 -23.68 25.80 3.88
CA VAL A 77 -22.44 25.47 3.17
C VAL A 77 -21.76 24.24 3.78
N ILE A 78 -21.59 24.21 5.11
CA ILE A 78 -21.02 23.07 5.83
C ILE A 78 -21.92 21.84 5.70
N ALA A 79 -23.24 22.02 5.83
CA ALA A 79 -24.21 20.93 5.64
C ALA A 79 -24.14 20.33 4.22
N SER A 80 -23.91 21.16 3.20
CA SER A 80 -23.76 20.69 1.81
C SER A 80 -22.44 19.94 1.60
N LEU A 81 -21.35 20.37 2.25
CA LEU A 81 -20.07 19.66 2.21
C LEU A 81 -20.14 18.30 2.90
N LEU A 82 -20.79 18.23 4.06
CA LEU A 82 -21.02 16.99 4.80
C LEU A 82 -21.94 16.02 4.03
N LYS A 83 -22.94 16.52 3.31
CA LYS A 83 -23.76 15.68 2.41
C LYS A 83 -22.98 15.10 1.24
N ARG A 84 -22.01 15.85 0.71
CA ARG A 84 -21.16 15.38 -0.39
C ARG A 84 -20.20 14.29 0.06
N ASN A 85 -19.57 14.47 1.23
CA ASN A 85 -18.60 13.54 1.82
C ASN A 85 -18.98 13.26 3.29
N PRO A 86 -19.97 12.40 3.54
CA PRO A 86 -20.40 12.09 4.90
C PRO A 86 -19.32 11.32 5.64
N TRP A 87 -19.26 11.53 6.95
CA TRP A 87 -18.34 10.76 7.79
C TRP A 87 -18.85 9.31 7.86
N PRO A 88 -17.95 8.33 7.78
CA PRO A 88 -18.35 6.93 7.98
C PRO A 88 -18.91 6.77 9.40
N ALA A 89 -19.94 5.92 9.54
CA ALA A 89 -20.48 5.61 10.85
C ALA A 89 -19.44 4.83 11.69
N PRO A 90 -19.35 5.06 13.01
CA PRO A 90 -18.53 4.24 13.91
C PRO A 90 -18.85 2.75 13.74
N ASN A 91 -17.82 1.90 13.75
CA ASN A 91 -17.98 0.44 13.69
C ASN A 91 -17.39 -0.29 14.92
N LEU A 92 -16.82 0.47 15.86
CA LEU A 92 -16.40 -0.01 17.17
C LEU A 92 -17.34 0.55 18.24
N SER A 93 -17.56 -0.23 19.30
CA SER A 93 -18.36 0.18 20.45
C SER A 93 -17.57 1.07 21.42
N VAL A 94 -16.96 2.13 20.89
CA VAL A 94 -16.26 3.16 21.66
C VAL A 94 -16.99 4.48 21.44
N ALA A 95 -17.37 5.15 22.53
CA ALA A 95 -18.05 6.44 22.43
C ALA A 95 -17.04 7.56 22.11
N SER A 96 -17.46 8.50 21.25
CA SER A 96 -16.85 9.82 21.13
C SER A 96 -17.54 10.82 22.06
N ASP A 97 -16.82 11.85 22.47
CA ASP A 97 -17.28 12.99 23.25
C ASP A 97 -16.79 14.31 22.64
N ASP A 98 -17.14 15.46 23.25
CA ASP A 98 -16.79 16.78 22.71
C ASP A 98 -15.27 17.06 22.75
N SER A 99 -14.51 16.22 23.46
CA SER A 99 -13.03 16.22 23.46
C SER A 99 -12.43 15.25 22.44
N GLY A 100 -13.25 14.53 21.66
CA GLY A 100 -12.84 13.59 20.63
C GLY A 100 -13.13 12.12 20.99
N CYS A 101 -12.13 11.25 20.87
CA CYS A 101 -12.25 9.83 21.22
C CYS A 101 -11.32 9.50 22.39
N PRO A 102 -11.70 9.85 23.64
CA PRO A 102 -10.83 9.76 24.82
C PRO A 102 -10.45 8.31 25.16
N SER A 103 -11.27 7.34 24.74
CA SER A 103 -11.05 5.90 24.97
C SER A 103 -10.47 5.17 23.75
N GLY A 104 -9.91 5.92 22.78
CA GLY A 104 -9.40 5.39 21.52
C GLY A 104 -10.39 5.50 20.36
N GLY A 105 -9.87 5.46 19.13
CA GLY A 105 -10.69 5.65 17.92
C GLY A 105 -11.88 4.68 17.84
N ASN A 106 -13.05 5.19 17.48
CA ASN A 106 -14.29 4.43 17.39
C ASN A 106 -14.63 3.94 15.96
N LEU A 107 -13.74 4.22 15.02
CA LEU A 107 -13.80 3.70 13.67
C LEU A 107 -12.52 2.91 13.37
N SER A 108 -12.69 1.65 13.02
CA SER A 108 -11.65 0.80 12.45
C SER A 108 -11.84 0.72 10.93
N THR A 109 -10.82 1.11 10.17
CA THR A 109 -10.81 0.98 8.72
C THR A 109 -9.59 0.17 8.25
N ALA A 110 -9.71 -0.47 7.10
CA ALA A 110 -8.60 -1.17 6.46
C ALA A 110 -8.39 -0.60 5.05
N THR A 111 -7.33 0.20 4.89
CA THR A 111 -7.00 0.82 3.61
C THR A 111 -6.08 -0.10 2.81
N ARG A 112 -6.46 -0.40 1.57
CA ARG A 112 -5.68 -1.31 0.72
C ARG A 112 -4.46 -0.60 0.16
N PHE A 113 -3.33 -1.30 0.13
CA PHE A 113 -2.12 -0.87 -0.55
C PHE A 113 -1.70 -1.89 -1.61
N LYS A 114 -1.02 -1.41 -2.65
CA LYS A 114 -0.43 -2.24 -3.70
C LYS A 114 0.95 -1.70 -4.06
N ASN A 115 1.86 -2.61 -4.39
CA ASN A 115 3.17 -2.31 -4.90
C ASN A 115 3.52 -3.34 -5.97
N ARG A 116 3.76 -2.89 -7.20
CA ARG A 116 4.23 -3.71 -8.32
C ARG A 116 5.60 -3.18 -8.72
N VAL A 117 6.58 -4.06 -8.80
CA VAL A 117 7.90 -3.74 -9.35
C VAL A 117 8.25 -4.78 -10.40
N ASP A 118 8.83 -4.33 -11.50
CA ASP A 118 9.40 -5.17 -12.56
C ASP A 118 10.77 -4.61 -12.93
N SER A 119 11.80 -5.46 -12.94
CA SER A 119 13.16 -5.10 -13.31
C SER A 119 13.72 -6.07 -14.33
N VAL A 120 14.48 -5.55 -15.29
CA VAL A 120 15.18 -6.33 -16.32
C VAL A 120 16.62 -5.85 -16.40
N ILE A 121 17.54 -6.81 -16.46
CA ILE A 121 18.94 -6.56 -16.78
C ILE A 121 19.29 -7.37 -18.02
N ALA A 122 19.85 -6.72 -19.03
CA ALA A 122 20.41 -7.38 -20.20
C ALA A 122 21.91 -7.07 -20.28
N LYS A 123 22.69 -8.10 -20.61
CA LYS A 123 24.13 -8.00 -20.78
C LYS A 123 24.55 -8.75 -22.04
N ILE A 124 25.48 -8.15 -22.77
CA ILE A 124 26.17 -8.78 -23.89
C ILE A 124 27.68 -8.63 -23.67
N ASP A 125 28.39 -9.74 -23.80
CA ASP A 125 29.85 -9.80 -23.78
C ASP A 125 30.35 -10.26 -25.16
N HIS A 126 31.27 -9.52 -25.76
CA HIS A 126 31.84 -9.84 -27.07
C HIS A 126 33.38 -9.82 -27.03
N ASN A 127 33.98 -10.98 -27.25
CA ASN A 127 35.42 -11.13 -27.45
C ASN A 127 35.76 -10.91 -28.93
N PHE A 128 36.49 -9.84 -29.23
CA PHE A 128 37.00 -9.59 -30.59
C PHE A 128 38.18 -10.51 -30.91
N ASN A 129 39.02 -10.78 -29.91
CA ASN A 129 40.15 -11.70 -29.93
C ASN A 129 40.44 -12.18 -28.49
N SER A 130 41.52 -12.92 -28.27
CA SER A 130 41.89 -13.44 -26.94
C SER A 130 42.20 -12.36 -25.89
N ASN A 131 42.41 -11.11 -26.31
CA ASN A 131 42.92 -10.03 -25.46
C ASN A 131 41.94 -8.83 -25.37
N ASN A 132 40.88 -8.81 -26.18
CA ASN A 132 39.94 -7.69 -26.30
C ASN A 132 38.51 -8.16 -26.06
N LEU A 133 37.89 -7.67 -24.98
CA LEU A 133 36.50 -7.90 -24.60
C LEU A 133 35.75 -6.56 -24.56
N LEU A 134 34.56 -6.53 -25.15
CA LEU A 134 33.59 -5.46 -24.99
C LEU A 134 32.35 -5.98 -24.28
N THR A 135 31.91 -5.28 -23.25
CA THR A 135 30.70 -5.59 -22.48
C THR A 135 29.71 -4.44 -22.59
N GLY A 136 28.48 -4.74 -23.00
CA GLY A 136 27.34 -3.84 -22.90
C GLY A 136 26.38 -4.32 -21.81
N ARG A 137 25.81 -3.39 -21.04
CA ARG A 137 24.75 -3.67 -20.06
C ARG A 137 23.63 -2.67 -20.20
N TYR A 138 22.40 -3.13 -20.03
CA TYR A 138 21.19 -2.32 -20.01
C TYR A 138 20.33 -2.73 -18.83
N TYR A 139 19.79 -1.73 -18.14
CA TYR A 139 18.97 -1.87 -16.96
C TYR A 139 17.65 -1.15 -17.21
N PHE A 140 16.53 -1.84 -16.99
CA PHE A 140 15.20 -1.27 -17.07
C PHE A 140 14.42 -1.63 -15.81
N GLY A 141 13.63 -0.69 -15.31
CA GLY A 141 12.80 -0.88 -14.14
C GLY A 141 11.52 -0.08 -14.25
N ASP A 142 10.41 -0.69 -13.84
CA ASP A 142 9.09 -0.09 -13.80
C ASP A 142 8.42 -0.41 -12.45
N SER A 143 7.68 0.55 -11.92
CA SER A 143 7.05 0.43 -10.60
C SER A 143 5.72 1.18 -10.52
N ASP A 144 4.71 0.54 -9.91
CA ASP A 144 3.43 1.16 -9.55
C ASP A 144 3.17 0.90 -8.07
N GLN A 145 3.23 1.97 -7.28
CA GLN A 145 3.08 1.92 -5.84
C GLN A 145 1.93 2.84 -5.41
N SER A 146 1.02 2.26 -4.63
CA SER A 146 -0.07 2.97 -3.99
C SER A 146 -0.08 2.60 -2.51
N PHE A 147 0.34 3.56 -1.69
CA PHE A 147 0.16 3.52 -0.26
C PHE A 147 -0.87 4.59 0.12
N PRO A 148 -1.97 4.21 0.79
CA PRO A 148 -2.91 5.19 1.29
C PRO A 148 -2.18 6.10 2.28
N PHE A 149 -2.27 7.41 2.05
CA PHE A 149 -1.70 8.41 2.96
C PHE A 149 -2.32 8.22 4.35
N ALA A 150 -1.47 8.18 5.37
CA ALA A 150 -1.77 7.77 6.73
C ALA A 150 -3.12 8.31 7.25
N GLN A 151 -4.11 7.42 7.34
CA GLN A 151 -5.31 7.61 8.17
C GLN A 151 -5.00 7.42 9.67
N LEU A 152 -3.71 7.46 10.04
CA LEU A 152 -3.17 7.22 11.39
C LEU A 152 -2.82 8.51 12.14
N ALA A 153 -3.10 9.69 11.57
CA ALA A 153 -2.95 10.97 12.25
C ALA A 153 -4.32 11.66 12.33
N GLY A 154 -5.01 11.43 13.44
CA GLY A 154 -6.27 12.03 13.83
C GLY A 154 -6.61 11.62 15.24
#